data_AF-K2NBA2-F1
#
_entry.id   AF-K2NBA2-F1
#
_cell.length_a   1.000
_cell.length_b   1.000
_cell.length_c   1.000
_cell.angle_alpha   90.00
_cell.angle_beta   90.00
_cell.angle_gamma   90.00
#
_symmetry.space_group_name_H-M   'P 1'
#
loop_
_entity.id
_entity.type
_entity.pdbx_description
1 polymer ?
#
loop_
_entity_poly.entity_id
_entity_poly.type
_entity_poly.pdbx_seq_one_letter_code
_entity_poly.pdbx_strand_id
1 'polypeptide(L)'
;MQIYTSSPSGTKKRKNQKEMNHTFTTMKGSSLNEPPTKAARKENEIKMRDEHFEENSNIVTLFIRCAQIHGRGELMNGFLFEHREALGIQSWYIARDNGCESEAAMVLCPDAPVECVFVKPSRKPYFLLECTESEETAKAFVEKLTGLNNTMYKGHPVIVEVAKEGLTVSGERKKLQLRDAVKRKSSASGKPPATTSSRPPTASSFIPRVLRSK
;
A
#
# COMPACT_ATOMS: atom_id res chain seq x y z
N MET A 1 57.97 3.61 -4.78
CA MET A 1 57.54 2.74 -5.88
C MET A 1 56.25 3.32 -6.45
N GLN A 2 56.33 3.92 -7.64
CA GLN A 2 55.18 4.43 -8.40
C GLN A 2 54.58 3.27 -9.19
N ILE A 3 53.25 3.12 -9.19
CA ILE A 3 52.54 2.26 -10.13
C ILE A 3 51.39 3.07 -10.71
N TYR A 4 51.50 3.37 -12.01
CA TYR A 4 50.48 3.99 -12.86
C TYR A 4 49.51 2.92 -13.41
N THR A 5 48.47 3.41 -14.11
CA THR A 5 47.57 2.75 -15.09
C THR A 5 46.15 2.51 -14.54
N SER A 6 45.05 2.75 -15.25
CA SER A 6 44.75 3.47 -16.51
C SER A 6 43.22 3.44 -16.67
N SER A 7 42.60 4.54 -17.11
CA SER A 7 41.20 4.56 -17.52
C SER A 7 41.00 3.94 -18.91
N PRO A 8 39.78 3.47 -19.23
CA PRO A 8 39.27 3.59 -20.59
C PRO A 8 37.90 4.27 -20.67
N SER A 9 37.84 5.14 -21.66
CA SER A 9 36.69 5.78 -22.28
C SER A 9 35.77 4.82 -23.04
N GLY A 10 34.49 5.17 -23.21
CA GLY A 10 33.88 5.09 -24.54
C GLY A 10 32.43 4.61 -24.67
N THR A 11 31.56 5.57 -25.00
CA THR A 11 30.49 5.52 -26.04
C THR A 11 29.21 4.71 -25.83
N LYS A 12 28.04 5.35 -26.02
CA LYS A 12 27.28 5.30 -27.30
C LYS A 12 26.02 6.17 -27.28
N LYS A 13 25.98 7.10 -28.24
CA LYS A 13 24.81 7.79 -28.81
C LYS A 13 23.77 6.78 -29.32
N ARG A 14 22.49 7.00 -29.04
CA ARG A 14 21.40 6.65 -29.95
C ARG A 14 20.40 7.81 -30.04
N LYS A 15 20.35 8.35 -31.26
CA LYS A 15 19.40 9.32 -31.78
C LYS A 15 18.36 8.50 -32.57
N ASN A 16 17.07 8.80 -32.44
CA ASN A 16 16.12 8.57 -33.52
C ASN A 16 14.92 9.51 -33.38
N GLN A 17 14.82 10.40 -34.37
CA GLN A 17 13.62 11.12 -34.78
C GLN A 17 12.56 10.12 -35.27
N LYS A 18 11.28 10.43 -35.06
CA LYS A 18 10.35 10.53 -36.19
C LYS A 18 9.19 11.46 -35.84
N GLU A 19 8.88 12.24 -36.86
CA GLU A 19 8.07 13.44 -36.93
C GLU A 19 6.79 13.13 -37.72
N MET A 20 5.78 14.01 -37.61
CA MET A 20 4.70 14.26 -38.57
C MET A 20 3.59 13.21 -38.71
N ASN A 21 2.31 13.51 -39.00
CA ASN A 21 1.49 14.73 -39.07
C ASN A 21 0.04 14.26 -39.38
N HIS A 22 -0.90 15.20 -39.33
CA HIS A 22 -2.15 15.31 -40.12
C HIS A 22 -3.50 15.09 -39.43
N THR A 23 -4.07 16.26 -39.11
CA THR A 23 -5.47 16.72 -39.16
C THR A 23 -6.19 16.44 -40.49
N PHE A 24 -7.52 16.72 -40.48
CA PHE A 24 -8.53 16.77 -41.57
C PHE A 24 -9.40 15.48 -41.69
N THR A 25 -10.71 15.45 -41.95
CA THR A 25 -11.70 16.45 -42.40
C THR A 25 -13.08 15.74 -42.54
N THR A 26 -14.16 16.39 -42.10
CA THR A 26 -15.47 16.47 -42.79
C THR A 26 -16.35 15.22 -43.02
N MET A 27 -17.58 15.22 -42.48
CA MET A 27 -18.81 15.51 -43.25
C MET A 27 -20.04 15.56 -42.34
N LYS A 28 -20.89 16.53 -42.65
CA LYS A 28 -22.21 16.86 -42.12
C LYS A 28 -23.24 15.91 -42.76
N GLY A 29 -24.04 15.22 -41.96
CA GLY A 29 -25.13 14.35 -42.43
C GLY A 29 -26.36 14.50 -41.54
N SER A 30 -27.35 15.23 -42.04
CA SER A 30 -28.67 15.45 -41.47
C SER A 30 -29.53 14.19 -41.50
N SER A 31 -30.18 13.84 -40.39
CA SER A 31 -31.32 12.92 -40.39
C SER A 31 -32.15 13.17 -39.12
N LEU A 32 -33.27 13.86 -39.31
CA LEU A 32 -34.39 14.01 -38.37
C LEU A 32 -34.98 12.63 -38.07
N ASN A 33 -35.00 12.23 -36.79
CA ASN A 33 -36.07 11.48 -36.11
C ASN A 33 -35.53 11.02 -34.75
N GLU A 34 -35.81 11.76 -33.67
CA GLU A 34 -35.46 11.35 -32.31
C GLU A 34 -36.73 11.27 -31.42
N PRO A 35 -37.04 10.10 -30.83
CA PRO A 35 -38.14 9.87 -29.89
C PRO A 35 -37.73 10.25 -28.44
N PRO A 36 -38.66 10.26 -27.46
CA PRO A 36 -38.57 11.16 -26.31
C PRO A 36 -37.45 10.80 -25.33
N THR A 37 -36.83 11.87 -24.86
CA THR A 37 -35.84 12.06 -23.81
C THR A 37 -35.78 10.93 -22.78
N LYS A 38 -34.92 9.93 -23.03
CA LYS A 38 -34.33 9.16 -21.93
C LYS A 38 -33.45 10.11 -21.15
N ALA A 39 -33.82 10.37 -19.89
CA ALA A 39 -32.99 11.11 -18.95
C ALA A 39 -31.57 10.55 -18.99
N ALA A 40 -30.66 11.34 -19.57
CA ALA A 40 -29.24 11.07 -19.58
C ALA A 40 -28.83 10.94 -18.11
N ARG A 41 -28.57 9.70 -17.69
CA ARG A 41 -27.83 9.44 -16.47
C ARG A 41 -26.49 10.12 -16.70
N LYS A 42 -26.34 11.29 -16.08
CA LYS A 42 -25.11 12.06 -16.07
C LYS A 42 -24.04 11.13 -15.51
N GLU A 43 -23.29 10.49 -16.41
CA GLU A 43 -22.00 9.93 -16.07
C GLU A 43 -21.18 11.14 -15.68
N ASN A 44 -21.20 11.45 -14.39
CA ASN A 44 -20.14 12.22 -13.79
C ASN A 44 -18.90 11.35 -13.97
N GLU A 45 -18.26 11.48 -15.13
CA GLU A 45 -16.82 11.34 -15.27
C GLU A 45 -16.25 12.27 -14.21
N ILE A 46 -16.12 11.72 -12.99
CA ILE A 46 -15.19 12.22 -12.01
C ILE A 46 -13.83 11.92 -12.65
N LYS A 47 -13.44 12.80 -13.58
CA LYS A 47 -12.05 13.11 -13.87
C LYS A 47 -11.51 13.66 -12.56
N MET A 48 -11.17 12.74 -11.65
CA MET A 48 -10.22 13.04 -10.59
C MET A 48 -8.97 13.40 -11.35
N ARG A 49 -8.78 14.71 -11.51
CA ARG A 49 -7.49 15.30 -11.75
C ARG A 49 -6.50 14.51 -10.90
N ASP A 50 -5.54 13.89 -11.56
CA ASP A 50 -4.22 13.66 -11.02
C ASP A 50 -3.68 15.04 -10.63
N GLU A 51 -4.13 15.55 -9.48
CA GLU A 51 -3.55 16.73 -8.88
C GLU A 51 -2.20 16.29 -8.33
N HIS A 52 -1.16 16.68 -9.08
CA HIS A 52 0.18 16.96 -8.58
C HIS A 52 0.66 16.04 -7.45
N PHE A 53 0.96 14.79 -7.80
CA PHE A 53 1.86 13.95 -7.00
C PHE A 53 3.33 14.29 -7.34
N GLU A 54 3.65 15.58 -7.36
CA GLU A 54 5.00 16.14 -7.53
C GLU A 54 5.52 16.59 -6.17
N GLU A 55 5.27 15.79 -5.13
CA GLU A 55 5.80 16.07 -3.80
C GLU A 55 6.38 14.76 -3.27
N ASN A 56 7.72 14.70 -3.35
CA ASN A 56 8.60 13.68 -2.80
C ASN A 56 9.04 12.53 -3.73
N SER A 57 9.60 12.87 -4.90
CA SER A 57 10.30 11.94 -5.81
C SER A 57 11.43 11.13 -5.15
N ASN A 58 11.80 11.46 -3.89
CA ASN A 58 12.89 10.82 -3.15
C ASN A 58 12.42 9.93 -1.99
N ILE A 59 11.11 9.81 -1.72
CA ILE A 59 10.65 8.89 -0.68
C ILE A 59 10.74 7.46 -1.20
N VAL A 60 11.57 6.66 -0.54
CA VAL A 60 11.71 5.24 -0.83
C VAL A 60 10.75 4.46 0.06
N THR A 61 9.81 3.76 -0.57
CA THR A 61 8.88 2.87 0.10
C THR A 61 9.45 1.46 0.13
N LEU A 62 9.48 0.86 1.31
CA LEU A 62 9.90 -0.52 1.53
C LEU A 62 8.68 -1.42 1.70
N PHE A 63 8.82 -2.60 1.16
CA PHE A 63 7.87 -3.68 1.22
C PHE A 63 8.39 -4.73 2.19
N ILE A 64 7.63 -5.03 3.26
CA ILE A 64 8.03 -6.00 4.28
C ILE A 64 6.97 -7.09 4.42
N ARG A 65 7.39 -8.36 4.39
CA ARG A 65 6.55 -9.54 4.62
C ARG A 65 7.17 -10.45 5.67
N CYS A 66 6.36 -10.90 6.61
CA CYS A 66 6.68 -12.00 7.51
C CYS A 66 5.39 -12.71 7.90
N ALA A 67 5.42 -14.04 7.98
CA ALA A 67 4.23 -14.82 8.36
C ALA A 67 3.85 -14.66 9.84
N GLN A 68 4.79 -14.25 10.70
CA GLN A 68 4.59 -14.11 12.15
C GLN A 68 4.35 -12.68 12.61
N ILE A 69 4.35 -11.71 11.68
CA ILE A 69 4.09 -10.30 11.99
C ILE A 69 2.67 -9.98 11.51
N HIS A 70 1.75 -9.83 12.46
CA HIS A 70 0.32 -9.69 12.20
C HIS A 70 -0.18 -8.25 12.34
N GLY A 71 0.65 -7.36 12.89
CA GLY A 71 0.27 -5.98 13.13
C GLY A 71 1.44 -5.01 13.13
N ARG A 72 1.11 -3.72 12.98
CA ARG A 72 2.09 -2.62 12.97
C ARG A 72 2.94 -2.61 14.24
N GLY A 73 2.32 -2.84 15.40
CA GLY A 73 3.04 -2.85 16.69
C GLY A 73 4.11 -3.93 16.76
N GLU A 74 3.85 -5.12 16.23
CA GLU A 74 4.84 -6.22 16.20
C GLU A 74 6.00 -5.92 15.25
N LEU A 75 5.72 -5.26 14.12
CA LEU A 75 6.78 -4.84 13.20
C LEU A 75 7.65 -3.74 13.83
N MET A 76 7.01 -2.68 14.34
CA MET A 76 7.71 -1.47 14.83
C MET A 76 8.38 -1.71 16.18
N ASN A 77 7.68 -2.28 17.15
CA ASN A 77 8.18 -2.47 18.52
C ASN A 77 8.76 -3.87 18.76
N GLY A 78 8.63 -4.78 17.79
CA GLY A 78 9.26 -6.11 17.84
C GLY A 78 10.47 -6.16 16.92
N PHE A 79 10.23 -6.44 15.63
CA PHE A 79 11.31 -6.68 14.67
C PHE A 79 12.26 -5.49 14.49
N LEU A 80 11.74 -4.27 14.24
CA LEU A 80 12.61 -3.09 14.09
C LEU A 80 13.31 -2.72 15.39
N PHE A 81 12.66 -2.92 16.54
CA PHE A 81 13.26 -2.66 17.84
C PHE A 81 14.40 -3.64 18.16
N GLU A 82 14.26 -4.92 17.80
CA GLU A 82 15.31 -5.93 17.96
C GLU A 82 16.56 -5.56 17.15
N HIS A 83 16.38 -5.01 15.95
CA HIS A 83 17.46 -4.60 15.06
C HIS A 83 17.78 -3.10 15.12
N ARG A 84 17.28 -2.37 16.13
CA ARG A 84 17.41 -0.90 16.22
C ARG A 84 18.85 -0.43 16.13
N GLU A 85 19.79 -1.21 16.66
CA GLU A 85 21.20 -0.87 16.67
C GLU A 85 21.86 -1.01 15.30
N ALA A 86 21.59 -2.11 14.62
CA ALA A 86 22.05 -2.33 13.24
C ALA A 86 21.48 -1.28 12.29
N LEU A 87 20.21 -0.89 12.50
CA LEU A 87 19.51 0.11 11.70
C LEU A 87 19.95 1.55 12.04
N GLY A 88 20.47 1.80 13.24
CA GLY A 88 20.84 3.15 13.69
C GLY A 88 19.63 3.98 14.13
N ILE A 89 18.56 3.34 14.58
CA ILE A 89 17.27 3.96 14.91
C ILE A 89 16.98 3.96 16.41
N GLN A 90 17.99 3.79 17.26
CA GLN A 90 17.84 3.72 18.71
C GLN A 90 17.16 4.98 19.28
N SER A 91 17.50 6.15 18.74
CA SER A 91 16.93 7.43 19.14
C SER A 91 15.44 7.56 18.84
N TRP A 92 14.88 6.70 17.99
CA TRP A 92 13.46 6.69 17.67
C TRP A 92 12.61 6.00 18.74
N TYR A 93 13.23 5.35 19.73
CA TYR A 93 12.53 4.65 20.80
C TYR A 93 12.74 5.33 22.13
N ILE A 94 11.66 5.43 22.90
CA ILE A 94 11.68 5.95 24.27
C ILE A 94 11.20 4.88 25.24
N ALA A 95 11.79 4.89 26.43
CA ALA A 95 11.30 4.11 27.54
C ALA A 95 9.93 4.65 27.94
N ARG A 96 8.88 3.84 27.81
CA ARG A 96 7.58 4.17 28.38
C ARG A 96 7.57 3.74 29.83
N ASP A 97 7.41 4.71 30.73
CA ASP A 97 7.15 4.41 32.14
C ASP A 97 5.73 3.83 32.24
N ASN A 98 5.66 2.53 32.50
CA ASN A 98 4.39 1.82 32.66
C ASN A 98 3.97 1.74 34.13
N GLY A 99 4.63 2.45 35.05
CA GLY A 99 4.34 2.42 36.49
C GLY A 99 4.54 1.05 37.14
N CYS A 100 5.21 0.12 36.45
CA CYS A 100 5.53 -1.21 36.91
C CYS A 100 7.05 -1.38 36.84
N GLU A 101 7.68 -1.69 37.97
CA GLU A 101 9.16 -1.70 38.14
C GLU A 101 9.90 -2.78 37.33
N SER A 102 9.18 -3.64 36.59
CA SER A 102 9.78 -4.67 35.74
C SER A 102 9.74 -4.24 34.28
N GLU A 103 10.90 -3.84 33.78
CA GLU A 103 11.22 -3.51 32.38
C GLU A 103 10.37 -2.39 31.76
N ALA A 104 10.97 -1.21 31.66
CA ALA A 104 10.41 -0.13 30.85
C ALA A 104 10.28 -0.59 29.39
N ALA A 105 9.05 -0.80 28.94
CA ALA A 105 8.79 -1.19 27.57
C ALA A 105 9.21 -0.04 26.64
N MET A 106 10.16 -0.31 25.76
CA MET A 106 10.57 0.65 24.74
C MET A 106 9.47 0.75 23.67
N VAL A 107 9.07 1.97 23.34
CA VAL A 107 8.03 2.24 22.35
C VAL A 107 8.56 3.26 21.35
N LEU A 108 8.23 3.06 20.08
CA LEU A 108 8.53 4.02 19.03
C LEU A 108 7.92 5.39 19.37
N CYS A 109 8.72 6.44 19.29
CA CYS A 109 8.30 7.82 19.47
C CYS A 109 7.17 8.17 18.48
N PRO A 110 6.17 8.95 18.91
CA PRO A 110 5.13 9.43 17.99
C PRO A 110 5.69 10.32 16.88
N ASP A 111 6.81 10.99 17.14
CA ASP A 111 7.51 11.88 16.20
C ASP A 111 8.61 11.17 15.41
N ALA A 112 8.74 9.84 15.53
CA ALA A 112 9.72 9.09 14.76
C ALA A 112 9.48 9.29 13.25
N PRO A 113 10.54 9.45 12.44
CA PRO A 113 10.43 9.77 11.01
C PRO A 113 10.13 8.52 10.17
N VAL A 114 9.18 7.70 10.63
CA VAL A 114 8.83 6.44 10.00
C VAL A 114 7.31 6.26 9.97
N GLU A 115 6.79 5.98 8.79
CA GLU A 115 5.38 5.68 8.58
C GLU A 115 5.20 4.24 8.12
N CYS A 116 4.26 3.53 8.74
CA CYS A 116 3.96 2.14 8.39
C CYS A 116 2.45 1.92 8.18
N VAL A 117 2.12 1.24 7.08
CA VAL A 117 0.75 0.79 6.76
C VAL A 117 0.73 -0.72 6.56
N PHE A 118 -0.25 -1.38 7.19
CA PHE A 118 -0.49 -2.80 7.01
C PHE A 118 -1.56 -3.06 5.95
N VAL A 119 -1.19 -3.72 4.87
CA VAL A 119 -2.08 -4.03 3.75
C VAL A 119 -2.61 -5.46 3.90
N LYS A 120 -3.66 -5.59 4.72
CA LYS A 120 -4.37 -6.87 4.96
C LYS A 120 -5.11 -7.49 3.75
N PRO A 121 -5.75 -6.75 2.81
CA PRO A 121 -6.62 -7.37 1.80
C PRO A 121 -5.87 -8.13 0.69
N SER A 122 -4.54 -8.20 0.74
CA SER A 122 -3.74 -9.01 -0.17
C SER A 122 -3.82 -10.50 0.22
N ARG A 123 -3.71 -11.40 -0.77
CA ARG A 123 -3.55 -12.85 -0.53
C ARG A 123 -2.33 -13.17 0.35
N LYS A 124 -1.32 -12.29 0.32
CA LYS A 124 -0.16 -12.31 1.19
C LYS A 124 -0.09 -10.96 1.89
N PRO A 125 -0.53 -10.83 3.14
CA PRO A 125 -0.45 -9.58 3.88
C PRO A 125 0.97 -9.05 3.92
N TYR A 126 1.13 -7.74 3.83
CA TYR A 126 2.42 -7.08 3.83
C TYR A 126 2.34 -5.71 4.49
N PHE A 127 3.49 -5.17 4.82
CA PHE A 127 3.66 -3.84 5.35
C PHE A 127 4.34 -2.97 4.31
N LEU A 128 3.87 -1.74 4.19
CA LEU A 128 4.61 -0.67 3.54
C LEU A 128 5.25 0.18 4.63
N LEU A 129 6.52 0.51 4.45
CA LEU A 129 7.31 1.32 5.37
C LEU A 129 7.98 2.45 4.61
N GLU A 130 7.83 3.67 5.08
CA GLU A 130 8.49 4.87 4.54
C GLU A 130 9.26 5.56 5.65
N CYS A 131 10.44 6.08 5.31
CA CYS A 131 11.21 6.96 6.17
C CYS A 131 11.08 8.40 5.65
N THR A 132 10.64 9.31 6.53
CA THR A 132 10.44 10.74 6.21
C THR A 132 11.60 11.60 6.69
N GLU A 133 12.74 11.00 7.04
CA GLU A 133 13.94 11.71 7.47
C GLU A 133 14.69 12.32 6.26
N SER A 134 15.83 12.94 6.50
CA SER A 134 16.71 13.43 5.43
C SER A 134 17.06 12.30 4.45
N GLU A 135 17.23 12.67 3.18
CA GLU A 135 17.46 11.72 2.08
C GLU A 135 18.67 10.79 2.34
N GLU A 136 19.73 11.30 2.95
CA GLU A 136 20.93 10.53 3.28
C GLU A 136 20.64 9.47 4.36
N THR A 137 19.95 9.85 5.44
CA THR A 137 19.58 8.92 6.51
C THR A 137 18.56 7.90 6.02
N ALA A 138 17.60 8.33 5.21
CA ALA A 138 16.61 7.44 4.61
C ALA A 138 17.27 6.40 3.69
N LYS A 139 18.24 6.79 2.86
CA LYS A 139 19.00 5.86 2.01
C LYS A 139 19.81 4.87 2.84
N ALA A 140 20.52 5.34 3.86
CA ALA A 140 21.29 4.47 4.76
C ALA A 140 20.37 3.50 5.53
N PHE A 141 19.20 3.97 5.96
CA PHE A 141 18.18 3.15 6.61
C PHE A 141 17.64 2.07 5.66
N VAL A 142 17.31 2.44 4.42
CA VAL A 142 16.87 1.51 3.36
C VAL A 142 17.91 0.44 3.08
N GLU A 143 19.18 0.83 2.93
CA GLU A 143 20.29 -0.09 2.67
C GLU A 143 20.47 -1.08 3.84
N LYS A 144 20.46 -0.58 5.08
CA LYS A 144 20.57 -1.43 6.26
C LYS A 144 19.37 -2.37 6.41
N LEU A 145 18.16 -1.88 6.19
CA LEU A 145 16.94 -2.69 6.33
C LEU A 145 16.82 -3.74 5.23
N THR A 146 17.20 -3.41 4.00
CA THR A 146 17.28 -4.39 2.90
C THR A 146 18.39 -5.42 3.13
N GLY A 147 19.47 -5.03 3.83
CA GLY A 147 20.49 -5.96 4.34
C GLY A 147 19.96 -6.98 5.35
N LEU A 148 18.83 -6.71 6.02
CA LEU A 148 18.14 -7.67 6.90
C LEU A 148 17.16 -8.59 6.15
N ASN A 149 17.18 -8.60 4.82
CA ASN A 149 16.35 -9.52 4.05
C ASN A 149 16.71 -10.99 4.37
N ASN A 150 15.69 -11.84 4.54
CA ASN A 150 15.77 -13.23 5.01
C ASN A 150 16.29 -13.40 6.45
N THR A 151 16.30 -12.36 7.27
CA THR A 151 16.51 -12.53 8.72
C THR A 151 15.35 -13.30 9.34
N MET A 152 15.66 -14.15 10.32
CA MET A 152 14.67 -15.01 10.97
C MET A 152 14.01 -14.27 12.13
N TYR A 153 12.70 -14.03 12.04
CA TYR A 153 11.89 -13.50 13.12
C TYR A 153 10.87 -14.55 13.56
N LYS A 154 10.94 -14.98 14.84
CA LYS A 154 10.10 -16.06 15.39
C LYS A 154 10.08 -17.32 14.49
N GLY A 155 11.26 -17.72 14.02
CA GLY A 155 11.44 -18.90 13.17
C GLY A 155 10.97 -18.75 11.72
N HIS A 156 10.60 -17.54 11.26
CA HIS A 156 10.15 -17.30 9.90
C HIS A 156 10.98 -16.19 9.24
N PRO A 157 11.32 -16.32 7.95
CA PRO A 157 12.11 -15.30 7.26
C PRO A 157 11.29 -14.02 7.06
N VAL A 158 11.94 -12.88 7.33
CA VAL A 158 11.42 -11.55 6.99
C VAL A 158 11.93 -11.18 5.61
N ILE A 159 11.00 -10.95 4.68
CA ILE A 159 11.30 -10.51 3.33
C ILE A 159 11.22 -8.99 3.29
N VAL A 160 12.32 -8.35 2.91
CA VAL A 160 12.41 -6.89 2.74
C VAL A 160 12.81 -6.57 1.31
N GLU A 161 11.97 -5.83 0.61
CA GLU A 161 12.16 -5.44 -0.79
C GLU A 161 11.87 -3.95 -0.96
N VAL A 162 12.51 -3.31 -1.94
CA VAL A 162 12.12 -1.95 -2.35
C VAL A 162 10.82 -2.04 -3.14
N ALA A 163 9.82 -1.26 -2.76
CA ALA A 163 8.54 -1.25 -3.47
C ALA A 163 8.69 -0.65 -4.87
N LYS A 164 7.77 -1.02 -5.75
CA LYS A 164 7.71 -0.41 -7.09
C LYS A 164 7.33 1.06 -6.98
N GLU A 165 7.88 1.87 -7.89
CA GLU A 165 7.54 3.28 -8.02
C GLU A 165 6.01 3.47 -8.12
N GLY A 166 5.49 4.46 -7.39
CA GLY A 166 4.06 4.77 -7.29
C GLY A 166 3.29 4.01 -6.19
N LEU A 167 3.89 3.05 -5.49
CA LEU A 167 3.35 2.55 -4.22
C LEU A 167 3.90 3.37 -3.06
N THR A 168 3.06 4.20 -2.45
CA THR A 168 3.41 4.95 -1.24
C THR A 168 2.48 4.61 -0.06
N VAL A 169 2.99 4.78 1.15
CA VAL A 169 2.26 4.61 2.42
C VAL A 169 1.12 5.62 2.49
N SER A 170 1.38 6.88 2.10
CA SER A 170 0.37 7.94 2.02
C SER A 170 -0.74 7.60 1.00
N GLY A 171 -0.36 7.10 -0.17
CA GLY A 171 -1.29 6.68 -1.22
C GLY A 171 -2.19 5.52 -0.76
N GLU A 172 -1.62 4.49 -0.15
CA GLU A 172 -2.40 3.36 0.38
C GLU A 172 -3.26 3.76 1.58
N ARG A 173 -2.77 4.63 2.47
CA ARG A 173 -3.56 5.17 3.58
C ARG A 173 -4.81 5.89 3.07
N LYS A 174 -4.67 6.75 2.04
CA LYS A 174 -5.79 7.48 1.43
C LYS A 174 -6.82 6.52 0.82
N LYS A 175 -6.37 5.48 0.11
CA LYS A 175 -7.26 4.44 -0.44
C LYS A 175 -8.03 3.69 0.66
N LEU A 176 -7.32 3.27 1.71
CA LEU A 176 -7.93 2.59 2.86
C LEU A 176 -8.95 3.50 3.56
N GLN A 177 -8.61 4.77 3.78
CA GLN A 177 -9.50 5.75 4.40
C GLN A 177 -10.77 5.98 3.59
N LEU A 178 -10.67 6.11 2.25
CA LEU A 178 -11.83 6.27 1.37
C LEU A 178 -12.75 5.03 1.43
N ARG A 179 -12.18 3.83 1.40
CA ARG A 179 -12.95 2.58 1.52
C ARG A 179 -13.69 2.51 2.86
N ASP A 180 -13.00 2.85 3.95
CA ASP A 180 -13.58 2.78 5.29
C ASP A 180 -14.62 3.89 5.51
N ALA A 181 -14.47 5.05 4.87
CA ALA A 181 -15.48 6.11 4.84
C ALA A 181 -16.74 5.69 4.07
N VAL A 182 -16.60 5.03 2.91
CA VAL A 182 -17.74 4.47 2.15
C VAL A 182 -18.49 3.44 2.99
N LYS A 183 -17.76 2.53 3.66
CA LYS A 183 -18.36 1.54 4.55
C LYS A 183 -19.14 2.20 5.69
N ARG A 184 -18.57 3.21 6.34
CA ARG A 184 -19.23 3.98 7.41
C ARG A 184 -20.48 4.74 6.91
N LYS A 185 -20.42 5.34 5.72
CA LYS A 185 -21.60 6.01 5.12
C LYS A 185 -22.70 5.01 4.76
N SER A 186 -22.35 3.82 4.27
CA SER A 186 -23.32 2.76 3.97
C SER A 186 -23.98 2.16 5.22
N SER A 187 -23.27 2.12 6.36
CA SER A 187 -23.83 1.68 7.64
C SER A 187 -24.61 2.76 8.38
N ALA A 188 -24.27 4.05 8.17
CA ALA A 188 -24.98 5.19 8.74
C ALA A 188 -26.23 5.60 7.94
N SER A 189 -26.29 5.23 6.64
CA SER A 189 -27.53 5.19 5.86
C SER A 189 -28.40 4.01 6.31
N GLY A 190 -28.81 4.04 7.57
CA GLY A 190 -29.89 3.23 8.09
C GLY A 190 -31.18 3.60 7.37
N LYS A 191 -31.38 3.02 6.18
CA LYS A 191 -32.74 2.75 5.73
C LYS A 191 -33.25 1.68 6.70
N PRO A 192 -34.29 1.96 7.51
CA PRO A 192 -34.84 0.93 8.39
C PRO A 192 -35.21 -0.29 7.53
N PRO A 193 -35.01 -1.53 8.01
CA PRO A 193 -35.57 -2.68 7.33
C PRO A 193 -37.08 -2.41 7.20
N ALA A 194 -37.54 -2.27 5.96
CA ALA A 194 -38.96 -2.23 5.69
C ALA A 194 -39.57 -3.48 6.32
N THR A 195 -40.45 -3.22 7.28
CA THR A 195 -41.26 -4.16 8.00
C THR A 195 -41.84 -5.20 7.05
N THR A 196 -41.51 -6.47 7.31
CA THR A 196 -42.37 -7.64 7.07
C THR A 196 -43.27 -7.60 5.84
N SER A 197 -42.75 -8.03 4.68
CA SER A 197 -43.56 -8.77 3.72
C SER A 197 -43.24 -10.25 3.92
N SER A 198 -44.23 -10.96 4.46
CA SER A 198 -44.25 -12.39 4.77
C SER A 198 -43.94 -13.23 3.55
N ARG A 199 -42.67 -13.60 3.38
CA ARG A 199 -42.29 -14.70 2.48
C ARG A 199 -42.48 -16.02 3.24
N PRO A 200 -43.30 -16.97 2.74
CA PRO A 200 -43.53 -18.22 3.43
C PRO A 200 -42.22 -19.03 3.53
N PRO A 201 -42.01 -19.76 4.64
CA PRO A 201 -40.82 -20.56 4.83
C PRO A 201 -40.82 -21.69 3.82
N THR A 202 -39.85 -21.68 2.90
CA THR A 202 -39.56 -22.82 2.05
C THR A 202 -38.83 -23.84 2.92
N ALA A 203 -39.52 -24.89 3.31
CA ALA A 203 -38.96 -26.02 4.03
C ALA A 203 -37.79 -26.60 3.21
N SER A 204 -36.56 -26.35 3.66
CA SER A 204 -35.37 -27.03 3.15
C SER A 204 -35.37 -28.43 3.74
N SER A 205 -35.86 -29.41 2.99
CA SER A 205 -35.74 -30.82 3.35
C SER A 205 -34.27 -31.23 3.23
N PHE A 206 -33.68 -31.52 4.38
CA PHE A 206 -32.38 -32.16 4.47
C PHE A 206 -32.57 -33.61 4.01
N ILE A 207 -32.06 -33.97 2.83
CA ILE A 207 -32.04 -35.36 2.36
C ILE A 207 -30.71 -35.98 2.80
N PRO A 208 -30.68 -36.82 3.85
CA PRO A 208 -29.48 -37.57 4.18
C PRO A 208 -29.13 -38.54 3.04
N ARG A 209 -27.90 -38.44 2.53
CA ARG A 209 -27.34 -39.41 1.59
C ARG A 209 -27.25 -40.76 2.29
N VAL A 210 -28.11 -41.68 1.89
CA VAL A 210 -28.08 -43.10 2.24
C VAL A 210 -26.70 -43.67 1.92
N LEU A 211 -26.06 -44.22 2.95
CA LEU A 211 -24.87 -45.07 2.83
C LEU A 211 -25.26 -46.32 2.03
N ARG A 212 -24.66 -46.51 0.85
CA ARG A 212 -24.69 -47.81 0.16
C ARG A 212 -23.62 -48.70 0.78
N SER A 213 -24.00 -49.73 1.53
CA SER A 213 -23.14 -50.89 1.79
C SER A 213 -23.31 -51.90 0.65
N LYS A 214 -22.20 -52.57 0.30
CA LYS A 214 -22.15 -53.67 -0.67
C LYS A 214 -22.85 -54.91 -0.15
#